data_AF-A0AAD2FQB5-F1
#
_entry.id   AF-A0AAD2FQB5-F1
#
_cell.length_a   1.000
_cell.length_b   1.000
_cell.length_c   1.000
_cell.angle_alpha   90.00
_cell.angle_beta   90.00
_cell.angle_gamma   90.00
#
_symmetry.space_group_name_H-M   'P 1'
#
loop_
_entity.id
_entity.type
_entity.pdbx_description
1 polymer ?
#
loop_
_entity_poly.entity_id
_entity_poly.type
_entity_poly.pdbx_seq_one_letter_code
_entity_poly.pdbx_strand_id
1 'polypeptide(L)'
;MLSSSYSKIYCVVALCLGLLVQYTSANAIDLSVLGENSFDRLRVGWALTVNEQCLYEFSLQFEHDETLPLGQDNFEGDCSISGGGNAADGKPIFDARSSWDRFPRYVWATTGFHHMSIDWYPCGIFSGTAGQAGADGYSTAQYHFSFFRVTPEFRAETMTCDVTDQVVIPGEKVCKLEQDATNDKGLGFYIFPASITPVGVADKTAIVNMPDGFKPPVYGTARPHVGFRAWDQTMTPFAPDQWKDLPAFMSTYAGDLAMFQPHVSYRQVSGDTSKFTANAQRYHSETLRSLPDSFSVHYDSKNGLIHYRMVGKSQLCKEKFESAKAAAGGDPVFPNYNDYAFQKNFTENGGEGFTQTGGGGSSSAFAWDNHILLTLGITTTCIVLLTTVL
;
A
#
# COMPACT_ATOMS: atom_id res chain seq x y z
N MET A 1 59.32 -40.04 15.08
CA MET A 1 59.87 -38.87 14.37
C MET A 1 58.78 -37.83 14.24
N LEU A 2 59.04 -36.64 14.77
CA LEU A 2 58.15 -35.49 14.92
C LEU A 2 58.19 -34.59 13.67
N SER A 3 57.04 -34.04 13.30
CA SER A 3 56.84 -32.81 12.50
C SER A 3 55.31 -32.64 12.42
N SER A 4 54.60 -31.84 13.23
CA SER A 4 54.73 -30.44 13.67
C SER A 4 54.74 -29.45 12.51
N SER A 5 53.55 -29.10 12.04
CA SER A 5 53.28 -27.89 11.27
C SER A 5 52.26 -27.05 12.04
N TYR A 6 52.78 -26.13 12.86
CA TYR A 6 52.04 -25.05 13.49
C TYR A 6 51.61 -24.05 12.41
N SER A 7 50.31 -24.00 12.12
CA SER A 7 49.74 -22.92 11.32
C SER A 7 49.47 -21.71 12.22
N LYS A 8 50.07 -20.59 11.89
CA LYS A 8 50.04 -19.33 12.63
C LYS A 8 48.66 -18.68 12.50
N ILE A 9 47.93 -18.61 13.60
CA ILE A 9 46.78 -17.71 13.76
C ILE A 9 47.35 -16.29 13.89
N TYR A 10 47.31 -15.51 12.81
CA TYR A 10 47.56 -14.08 12.90
C TYR A 10 46.28 -13.39 13.39
N CYS A 11 46.40 -12.84 14.59
CA CYS A 11 45.46 -11.96 15.24
C CYS A 11 45.30 -10.68 14.41
N VAL A 12 44.24 -10.56 13.62
CA VAL A 12 43.80 -9.28 13.03
C VAL A 12 42.91 -8.58 14.07
N VAL A 13 43.53 -8.12 15.14
CA VAL A 13 42.92 -7.28 16.18
C VAL A 13 43.77 -6.02 16.26
N ALA A 14 43.61 -5.10 15.30
CA ALA A 14 44.02 -3.70 15.41
C ALA A 14 43.81 -2.96 14.06
N LEU A 15 42.57 -2.71 13.64
CA LEU A 15 42.25 -1.61 12.70
C LEU A 15 40.73 -1.30 12.59
N CYS A 16 39.99 -1.40 13.70
CA CYS A 16 38.58 -0.95 13.78
C CYS A 16 38.38 0.28 14.68
N LEU A 17 39.45 0.96 15.07
CA LEU A 17 39.40 2.22 15.82
C LEU A 17 40.09 3.30 14.98
N GLY A 18 39.32 4.05 14.19
CA GLY A 18 39.89 5.16 13.41
C GLY A 18 39.07 5.70 12.24
N LEU A 19 37.92 5.10 11.91
CA LEU A 19 36.91 5.73 11.07
C LEU A 19 35.74 6.15 11.96
N LEU A 20 36.01 7.11 12.84
CA LEU A 20 35.01 8.13 13.16
C LEU A 20 34.76 8.88 11.84
N VAL A 21 33.95 8.27 10.97
CA VAL A 21 33.24 8.99 9.93
C VAL A 21 32.52 10.08 10.70
N GLN A 22 33.01 11.30 10.55
CA GLN A 22 32.21 12.47 10.84
C GLN A 22 30.96 12.25 10.00
N TYR A 23 29.89 11.79 10.65
CA TYR A 23 28.53 11.98 10.16
C TYR A 23 28.37 13.50 10.09
N THR A 24 28.90 14.09 9.01
CA THR A 24 28.44 15.37 8.50
C THR A 24 26.95 15.24 8.53
N SER A 25 26.30 16.06 9.37
CA SER A 25 24.85 16.07 9.58
C SER A 25 24.17 15.74 8.26
N ALA A 26 23.75 14.48 8.11
CA ALA A 26 23.10 14.04 6.89
C ALA A 26 21.91 14.99 6.77
N ASN A 27 21.85 15.76 5.68
CA ASN A 27 20.70 16.61 5.42
C ASN A 27 19.48 15.72 5.65
N ALA A 28 18.61 16.11 6.59
CA ALA A 28 17.44 15.32 6.92
C ALA A 28 16.70 15.03 5.61
N ILE A 29 16.46 13.75 5.33
CA ILE A 29 15.78 13.35 4.10
C ILE A 29 14.43 14.05 4.06
N ASP A 30 14.15 14.78 2.98
CA ASP A 30 12.88 15.47 2.82
C ASP A 30 11.77 14.45 2.57
N LEU A 31 10.98 14.17 3.60
CA LEU A 31 9.84 13.26 3.53
C LEU A 31 8.55 13.96 3.11
N SER A 32 8.55 15.29 2.89
CA SER A 32 7.34 16.02 2.47
C SER A 32 6.85 15.63 1.08
N VAL A 33 7.74 15.08 0.25
CA VAL A 33 7.42 14.52 -1.07
C VAL A 33 6.46 13.32 -1.01
N LEU A 34 6.31 12.70 0.17
CA LEU A 34 5.40 11.57 0.40
C LEU A 34 4.00 12.00 0.85
N GLY A 35 3.79 13.30 1.08
CA GLY A 35 2.57 13.84 1.69
C GLY A 35 2.75 14.17 3.17
N GLU A 36 1.62 14.38 3.86
CA GLU A 36 1.59 14.70 5.28
C GLU A 36 1.90 13.46 6.13
N ASN A 37 2.86 13.57 7.06
CA ASN A 37 3.21 12.48 7.97
C ASN A 37 2.25 12.42 9.17
N SER A 38 0.96 12.34 8.89
CA SER A 38 -0.10 12.17 9.88
C SER A 38 -1.39 11.68 9.22
N PHE A 39 -2.12 10.84 9.95
CA PHE A 39 -3.48 10.44 9.62
C PHE A 39 -4.56 11.17 10.41
N ASP A 40 -4.21 12.21 11.17
CA ASP A 40 -5.12 12.90 12.08
C ASP A 40 -6.39 13.38 11.36
N ARG A 41 -6.25 13.87 10.13
CA ARG A 41 -7.36 14.31 9.27
C ARG A 41 -8.45 13.25 9.09
N LEU A 42 -8.07 11.98 8.97
CA LEU A 42 -8.97 10.86 8.70
C LEU A 42 -9.39 10.11 9.97
N ARG A 43 -8.87 10.51 11.14
CA ARG A 43 -9.11 9.84 12.43
C ARG A 43 -8.87 8.34 12.32
N VAL A 44 -7.71 7.97 11.79
CA VAL A 44 -7.37 6.57 11.53
C VAL A 44 -7.11 5.83 12.85
N GLY A 45 -7.69 4.65 12.99
CA GLY A 45 -7.24 3.62 13.91
C GLY A 45 -6.90 2.35 13.15
N TRP A 46 -5.90 1.61 13.59
CA TRP A 46 -5.59 0.30 13.02
C TRP A 46 -5.18 -0.71 14.08
N ALA A 47 -5.37 -1.98 13.78
CA ALA A 47 -4.91 -3.09 14.59
C ALA A 47 -4.31 -4.19 13.71
N LEU A 48 -3.36 -4.92 14.28
CA LEU A 48 -2.81 -6.13 13.70
C LEU A 48 -2.96 -7.27 14.70
N THR A 49 -3.44 -8.42 14.22
CA THR A 49 -3.55 -9.64 15.01
C THR A 49 -2.93 -10.81 14.24
N VAL A 50 -2.46 -11.83 14.97
CA VAL A 50 -1.98 -13.09 14.39
C VAL A 50 -2.63 -14.26 15.11
N ASN A 51 -3.23 -15.19 14.36
CA ASN A 51 -3.87 -16.37 14.92
C ASN A 51 -2.91 -17.57 15.09
N GLU A 52 -3.42 -18.68 15.60
CA GLU A 52 -2.63 -19.92 15.84
C GLU A 52 -2.13 -20.57 14.54
N GLN A 53 -2.78 -20.32 13.39
CA GLN A 53 -2.32 -20.77 12.08
C GLN A 53 -1.29 -19.84 11.43
N CYS A 54 -0.76 -18.87 12.18
CA CYS A 54 0.17 -17.85 11.69
C CYS A 54 -0.42 -17.06 10.51
N LEU A 55 -1.73 -16.79 10.52
CA LEU A 55 -2.35 -15.82 9.62
C LEU A 55 -2.47 -14.49 10.34
N TYR A 56 -2.05 -13.42 9.68
CA TYR A 56 -2.28 -12.07 10.18
C TYR A 56 -3.61 -11.53 9.66
N GLU A 57 -4.21 -10.66 10.46
CA GLU A 57 -5.30 -9.79 10.05
C GLU A 57 -4.93 -8.36 10.42
N PHE A 58 -4.81 -7.51 9.41
CA PHE A 58 -4.64 -6.07 9.53
C PHE A 58 -5.99 -5.40 9.30
N SER A 59 -6.44 -4.59 10.26
CA SER A 59 -7.71 -3.90 10.22
C SER A 59 -7.47 -2.40 10.39
N LEU A 60 -8.00 -1.60 9.48
CA LEU A 60 -7.92 -0.15 9.42
C LEU A 60 -9.34 0.41 9.48
N GLN A 61 -9.55 1.42 10.31
CA GLN A 61 -10.83 2.12 10.46
C GLN A 61 -10.59 3.62 10.36
N PHE A 62 -11.42 4.31 9.60
CA PHE A 62 -11.33 5.76 9.45
C PHE A 62 -12.67 6.36 9.00
N GLU A 63 -12.77 7.69 9.07
CA GLU A 63 -13.92 8.46 8.56
C GLU A 63 -13.49 9.23 7.31
N HIS A 64 -14.42 9.38 6.36
CA HIS A 64 -14.20 10.32 5.26
C HIS A 64 -14.24 11.75 5.80
N ASP A 65 -13.20 12.54 5.53
CA ASP A 65 -13.23 13.96 5.83
C ASP A 65 -14.03 14.71 4.76
N GLU A 66 -15.19 15.24 5.15
CA GLU A 66 -16.11 15.99 4.29
C GLU A 66 -15.50 17.28 3.70
N THR A 67 -14.38 17.76 4.23
CA THR A 67 -13.63 18.90 3.67
C THR A 67 -12.73 18.51 2.50
N LEU A 68 -12.55 17.21 2.23
CA LEU A 68 -11.81 16.76 1.05
C LEU A 68 -12.58 17.15 -0.21
N PRO A 69 -11.91 17.72 -1.22
CA PRO A 69 -12.59 18.09 -2.45
C PRO A 69 -13.11 16.84 -3.16
N LEU A 70 -14.33 16.95 -3.68
CA LEU A 70 -14.99 15.89 -4.41
C LEU A 70 -15.17 16.31 -5.86
N GLY A 71 -14.47 15.64 -6.76
CA GLY A 71 -14.52 15.88 -8.19
C GLY A 71 -15.75 15.26 -8.85
N GLN A 72 -16.08 15.75 -10.05
CA GLN A 72 -17.08 15.12 -10.90
C GLN A 72 -16.48 13.88 -11.58
N ASP A 73 -17.31 12.87 -11.78
CA ASP A 73 -16.90 11.64 -12.45
C ASP A 73 -16.63 11.87 -13.95
N ASN A 74 -16.10 10.85 -14.64
CA ASN A 74 -15.83 10.86 -16.09
C ASN A 74 -14.89 11.99 -16.55
N PHE A 75 -14.08 12.55 -15.65
CA PHE A 75 -13.27 13.74 -15.92
C PHE A 75 -14.10 14.91 -16.47
N GLU A 76 -15.30 15.11 -15.92
CA GLU A 76 -16.19 16.21 -16.27
C GLU A 76 -15.98 17.44 -15.38
N GLY A 77 -16.46 18.60 -15.82
CA GLY A 77 -16.41 19.86 -15.06
C GLY A 77 -15.02 20.23 -14.58
N ASP A 78 -14.87 20.44 -13.27
CA ASP A 78 -13.58 20.78 -12.64
C ASP A 78 -12.55 19.64 -12.77
N CYS A 79 -13.00 18.41 -13.01
CA CYS A 79 -12.14 17.26 -13.31
C CYS A 79 -11.82 17.11 -14.80
N SER A 80 -12.11 18.11 -15.63
CA SER A 80 -11.72 18.10 -17.03
C SER A 80 -10.19 18.15 -17.19
N ILE A 81 -9.65 17.16 -17.90
CA ILE A 81 -8.24 17.08 -18.28
C ILE A 81 -7.77 18.33 -19.03
N SER A 82 -8.63 18.91 -19.87
CA SER A 82 -8.33 20.15 -20.62
C SER A 82 -8.53 21.43 -19.81
N GLY A 83 -9.35 21.37 -18.75
CA GLY A 83 -9.68 22.54 -17.94
C GLY A 83 -8.59 22.85 -16.94
N GLY A 84 -8.20 21.83 -16.16
CA GLY A 84 -7.33 22.04 -14.99
C GLY A 84 -7.91 23.04 -13.99
N GLY A 85 -7.49 22.96 -12.74
CA GLY A 85 -7.99 23.90 -11.74
C GLY A 85 -7.51 23.58 -10.35
N ASN A 86 -7.77 24.53 -9.46
CA ASN A 86 -7.59 24.32 -8.04
C ASN A 86 -8.93 23.90 -7.43
N ALA A 87 -8.87 22.98 -6.47
CA ALA A 87 -10.01 22.61 -5.67
C ALA A 87 -10.32 23.68 -4.61
N ALA A 88 -11.37 23.46 -3.82
CA ALA A 88 -11.80 24.36 -2.75
C ALA A 88 -10.71 24.64 -1.70
N ASP A 89 -9.75 23.73 -1.54
CA ASP A 89 -8.60 23.87 -0.63
C ASP A 89 -7.39 24.60 -1.27
N GLY A 90 -7.55 25.15 -2.48
CA GLY A 90 -6.53 25.93 -3.17
C GLY A 90 -5.41 25.12 -3.83
N LYS A 91 -5.41 23.78 -3.70
CA LYS A 91 -4.44 22.89 -4.35
C LYS A 91 -5.01 22.36 -5.68
N PRO A 92 -4.18 21.94 -6.65
CA PRO A 92 -4.67 21.36 -7.90
C PRO A 92 -5.66 20.20 -7.65
N ILE A 93 -6.75 20.16 -8.42
CA ILE A 93 -7.84 19.19 -8.23
C ILE A 93 -7.43 17.74 -8.52
N PHE A 94 -6.43 17.55 -9.39
CA PHE A 94 -5.88 16.23 -9.72
C PHE A 94 -4.79 15.75 -8.76
N ASP A 95 -4.24 16.63 -7.92
CA ASP A 95 -3.23 16.25 -6.96
C ASP A 95 -3.85 15.41 -5.85
N ALA A 96 -3.16 14.33 -5.46
CA ALA A 96 -3.59 13.54 -4.32
C ALA A 96 -3.49 14.35 -3.02
N ARG A 97 -4.45 14.16 -2.11
CA ARG A 97 -4.30 14.53 -0.70
C ARG A 97 -3.73 13.32 0.02
N SER A 98 -2.41 13.25 0.03
CA SER A 98 -1.63 12.13 0.56
C SER A 98 -1.31 12.34 2.03
N SER A 99 -1.65 11.32 2.82
CA SER A 99 -1.20 11.16 4.20
C SER A 99 -0.44 9.84 4.31
N TRP A 100 0.58 9.78 5.16
CA TRP A 100 1.32 8.54 5.41
C TRP A 100 1.70 8.41 6.88
N ASP A 101 1.92 7.17 7.31
CA ASP A 101 2.44 6.87 8.64
C ASP A 101 3.29 5.59 8.62
N ARG A 102 4.28 5.54 9.50
CA ARG A 102 5.19 4.41 9.66
C ARG A 102 4.58 3.38 10.58
N PHE A 103 4.70 2.11 10.19
CA PHE A 103 4.34 1.04 11.11
C PHE A 103 5.43 0.76 12.14
N PRO A 104 5.04 0.35 13.37
CA PRO A 104 5.96 -0.23 14.33
C PRO A 104 6.67 -1.46 13.74
N ARG A 105 7.87 -1.75 14.27
CA ARG A 105 8.74 -2.83 13.75
C ARG A 105 8.07 -4.21 13.73
N TYR A 106 7.16 -4.50 14.66
CA TYR A 106 6.48 -5.79 14.70
C TYR A 106 5.53 -5.98 13.51
N VAL A 107 4.95 -4.92 12.96
CA VAL A 107 4.10 -4.98 11.76
C VAL A 107 4.96 -5.36 10.56
N TRP A 108 6.07 -4.66 10.33
CA TRP A 108 7.04 -5.03 9.27
C TRP A 108 7.51 -6.47 9.42
N ALA A 109 7.88 -6.89 10.62
CA ALA A 109 8.33 -8.25 10.87
C ALA A 109 7.23 -9.29 10.63
N THR A 110 5.96 -8.92 10.67
CA THR A 110 4.79 -9.80 10.48
C THR A 110 4.36 -9.85 9.01
N THR A 111 4.16 -8.68 8.39
CA THR A 111 3.54 -8.52 7.07
C THR A 111 4.56 -8.24 5.96
N GLY A 112 5.74 -7.74 6.32
CA GLY A 112 6.70 -7.20 5.35
C GLY A 112 6.29 -5.84 4.79
N PHE A 113 5.46 -5.06 5.50
CA PHE A 113 5.17 -3.65 5.15
C PHE A 113 5.75 -2.70 6.20
N HIS A 114 6.47 -1.67 5.74
CA HIS A 114 7.16 -0.69 6.58
C HIS A 114 6.29 0.50 6.95
N HIS A 115 5.46 0.95 6.03
CA HIS A 115 4.60 2.12 6.19
C HIS A 115 3.38 2.00 5.27
N MET A 116 2.37 2.82 5.52
CA MET A 116 1.25 2.99 4.61
C MET A 116 1.05 4.45 4.22
N SER A 117 0.47 4.68 3.04
CA SER A 117 -0.19 5.94 2.71
C SER A 117 -1.67 5.73 2.44
N ILE A 118 -2.46 6.75 2.78
CA ILE A 118 -3.85 6.90 2.40
C ILE A 118 -3.91 8.13 1.51
N ASP A 119 -4.16 7.89 0.22
CA ASP A 119 -4.13 8.94 -0.79
C ASP A 119 -5.56 9.16 -1.30
N TRP A 120 -6.09 10.38 -1.12
CA TRP A 120 -7.38 10.77 -1.68
C TRP A 120 -7.18 11.44 -3.04
N TYR A 121 -7.81 10.89 -4.07
CA TYR A 121 -7.80 11.42 -5.44
C TYR A 121 -9.18 12.02 -5.77
N PRO A 122 -9.36 13.36 -5.79
CA PRO A 122 -10.66 14.00 -5.99
C PRO A 122 -11.32 13.66 -7.33
N CYS A 123 -10.54 13.59 -8.40
CA CYS A 123 -11.00 13.26 -9.75
C CYS A 123 -10.72 11.80 -10.16
N GLY A 124 -10.19 11.00 -9.23
CA GLY A 124 -9.69 9.67 -9.54
C GLY A 124 -8.40 9.64 -10.33
N ILE A 125 -8.19 8.55 -11.07
CA ILE A 125 -6.99 8.32 -11.88
C ILE A 125 -7.35 7.86 -13.29
N PHE A 126 -6.51 8.24 -14.24
CA PHE A 126 -6.54 7.72 -15.60
C PHE A 126 -5.78 6.40 -15.64
N SER A 127 -6.36 5.39 -16.27
CA SER A 127 -5.77 4.04 -16.31
C SER A 127 -5.60 3.45 -17.69
N GLY A 128 -5.89 4.22 -18.73
CA GLY A 128 -5.76 3.78 -20.11
C GLY A 128 -4.83 4.65 -20.93
N THR A 129 -4.94 4.47 -22.24
CA THR A 129 -4.54 5.47 -23.24
C THR A 129 -5.78 6.25 -23.64
N ALA A 130 -5.67 7.54 -23.94
CA ALA A 130 -6.80 8.33 -24.46
C ALA A 130 -7.43 7.62 -25.68
N GLY A 131 -8.73 7.34 -25.61
CA GLY A 131 -9.47 6.61 -26.65
C GLY A 131 -9.46 5.08 -26.54
N GLN A 132 -8.84 4.49 -25.51
CA GLN A 132 -8.98 3.07 -25.19
C GLN A 132 -10.25 2.85 -24.34
N ALA A 133 -11.07 1.85 -24.71
CA ALA A 133 -12.20 1.45 -23.86
C ALA A 133 -11.69 1.04 -22.47
N GLY A 134 -12.27 1.62 -21.41
CA GLY A 134 -11.80 1.40 -20.02
C GLY A 134 -10.91 2.51 -19.46
N ALA A 135 -10.46 3.46 -20.27
CA ALA A 135 -9.54 4.50 -19.81
C ALA A 135 -10.09 5.36 -18.67
N ASP A 136 -11.41 5.55 -18.66
CA ASP A 136 -12.15 6.37 -17.70
C ASP A 136 -12.77 5.54 -16.55
N GLY A 137 -12.49 4.24 -16.47
CA GLY A 137 -13.07 3.39 -15.42
C GLY A 137 -12.83 3.87 -13.99
N TYR A 138 -11.66 4.43 -13.77
CA TYR A 138 -11.24 4.97 -12.47
C TYR A 138 -11.32 6.50 -12.41
N SER A 139 -12.05 7.16 -13.32
CA SER A 139 -12.26 8.61 -13.31
C SER A 139 -13.36 9.00 -12.31
N THR A 140 -13.15 8.66 -11.05
CA THR A 140 -14.06 8.96 -9.94
C THR A 140 -13.26 9.13 -8.67
N ALA A 141 -13.77 9.97 -7.77
CA ALA A 141 -13.16 10.20 -6.48
C ALA A 141 -12.89 8.87 -5.76
N GLN A 142 -11.68 8.69 -5.23
CA GLN A 142 -11.26 7.40 -4.68
C GLN A 142 -10.15 7.52 -3.65
N TYR A 143 -10.09 6.52 -2.77
CA TYR A 143 -8.97 6.28 -1.86
C TYR A 143 -8.04 5.23 -2.44
N HIS A 144 -6.73 5.47 -2.32
CA HIS A 144 -5.71 4.45 -2.49
C HIS A 144 -5.09 4.15 -1.13
N PHE A 145 -5.07 2.88 -0.73
CA PHE A 145 -4.34 2.46 0.46
C PHE A 145 -3.04 1.81 0.06
N SER A 146 -1.93 2.54 0.11
CA SER A 146 -0.65 2.08 -0.40
C SER A 146 0.19 1.48 0.72
N PHE A 147 0.41 0.17 0.74
CA PHE A 147 1.28 -0.52 1.68
C PHE A 147 2.66 -0.73 1.06
N PHE A 148 3.68 -0.12 1.65
CA PHE A 148 5.04 -0.14 1.10
C PHE A 148 5.95 -1.11 1.82
N ARG A 149 6.73 -1.87 1.04
CA ARG A 149 7.76 -2.81 1.54
C ARG A 149 9.13 -2.16 1.73
N VAL A 150 9.26 -0.88 1.42
CA VAL A 150 10.48 -0.08 1.61
C VAL A 150 10.24 0.97 2.69
N THR A 151 11.31 1.49 3.28
CA THR A 151 11.19 2.57 4.27
C THR A 151 10.73 3.88 3.60
N PRO A 152 10.08 4.81 4.34
CA PRO A 152 9.75 6.13 3.82
C PRO A 152 10.99 6.87 3.28
N GLU A 153 12.13 6.75 3.95
CA GLU A 153 13.39 7.37 3.52
C GLU A 153 13.85 6.84 2.17
N PHE A 154 13.84 5.51 1.98
CA PHE A 154 14.22 4.89 0.72
C PHE A 154 13.26 5.33 -0.40
N ARG A 155 11.96 5.38 -0.11
CA ARG A 155 10.92 5.85 -1.04
C ARG A 155 11.14 7.31 -1.46
N ALA A 156 11.44 8.20 -0.51
CA ALA A 156 11.65 9.62 -0.78
C ALA A 156 12.97 9.88 -1.52
N GLU A 157 14.07 9.25 -1.10
CA GLU A 157 15.40 9.57 -1.60
C GLU A 157 15.81 8.73 -2.83
N THR A 158 15.40 7.47 -2.89
CA THR A 158 15.93 6.49 -3.86
C THR A 158 14.96 6.21 -5.00
N MET A 159 13.66 6.11 -4.72
CA MET A 159 12.66 5.87 -5.76
C MET A 159 12.33 7.16 -6.52
N THR A 160 13.33 7.76 -7.17
CA THR A 160 13.20 9.00 -7.96
C THR A 160 13.65 8.77 -9.39
N CYS A 161 13.09 9.54 -10.32
CA CYS A 161 13.31 9.37 -11.76
C CYS A 161 13.16 10.71 -12.48
N ASP A 162 13.70 10.80 -13.68
CA ASP A 162 13.40 11.90 -14.58
C ASP A 162 11.94 11.82 -15.02
N VAL A 163 11.17 12.89 -14.83
CA VAL A 163 9.74 12.92 -15.15
C VAL A 163 9.47 13.49 -16.53
N THR A 164 8.43 12.98 -17.22
CA THR A 164 7.97 13.51 -18.51
C THR A 164 6.86 14.55 -18.32
N ASP A 165 6.85 15.58 -19.16
CA ASP A 165 5.76 16.55 -19.24
C ASP A 165 4.59 16.06 -20.11
N GLN A 166 4.77 14.93 -20.81
CA GLN A 166 3.75 14.32 -21.68
C GLN A 166 2.79 13.44 -20.87
N VAL A 167 2.13 14.02 -19.88
CA VAL A 167 1.15 13.32 -19.04
C VAL A 167 -0.28 13.65 -19.47
N VAL A 168 -1.13 12.63 -19.50
CA VAL A 168 -2.55 12.78 -19.85
C VAL A 168 -3.31 13.47 -18.72
N ILE A 169 -2.98 13.18 -17.46
CA ILE A 169 -3.59 13.84 -16.30
C ILE A 169 -2.74 15.06 -15.90
N PRO A 170 -3.33 16.26 -15.79
CA PRO A 170 -2.64 17.42 -15.25
C PRO A 170 -2.06 17.13 -13.85
N GLY A 171 -0.79 17.47 -13.64
CA GLY A 171 -0.10 17.32 -12.34
C GLY A 171 0.44 15.92 -12.04
N GLU A 172 0.04 14.90 -12.82
CA GLU A 172 0.64 13.57 -12.66
C GLU A 172 2.13 13.59 -13.05
N LYS A 173 2.97 12.96 -12.24
CA LYS A 173 4.39 12.77 -12.55
C LYS A 173 4.61 11.33 -13.02
N VAL A 174 5.04 11.17 -14.26
CA VAL A 174 5.38 9.86 -14.85
C VAL A 174 6.87 9.84 -15.18
N CYS A 175 7.56 8.76 -14.85
CA CYS A 175 8.97 8.58 -15.19
C CYS A 175 9.16 8.40 -16.69
N LYS A 176 10.19 9.03 -17.26
CA LYS A 176 10.63 8.81 -18.65
C LYS A 176 11.11 7.37 -18.83
N LEU A 177 10.77 6.73 -19.95
CA LEU A 177 11.32 5.40 -20.24
C LEU A 177 12.85 5.46 -20.43
N GLU A 178 13.32 6.49 -21.13
CA GLU A 178 14.73 6.81 -21.27
C GLU A 178 15.16 7.70 -20.11
N GLN A 179 15.92 7.12 -19.18
CA GLN A 179 16.51 7.84 -18.06
C GLN A 179 17.90 8.36 -18.46
N ASP A 180 18.33 9.50 -17.93
CA ASP A 180 19.70 9.95 -18.08
C ASP A 180 20.65 8.84 -17.58
N ALA A 181 21.70 8.54 -18.34
CA ALA A 181 22.69 7.51 -17.98
C ALA A 181 23.40 7.79 -16.65
N THR A 182 23.30 9.01 -16.12
CA THR A 182 23.82 9.42 -14.81
C THR A 182 22.80 9.26 -13.67
N ASN A 183 21.54 8.95 -13.99
CA ASN A 183 20.48 8.75 -13.02
C ASN A 183 20.24 7.25 -12.73
N ASP A 184 21.18 6.63 -12.01
CA ASP A 184 21.12 5.20 -11.63
C ASP A 184 19.82 4.84 -10.87
N LYS A 185 19.25 5.79 -10.14
CA LYS A 185 17.99 5.64 -9.39
C LYS A 185 16.80 5.45 -10.33
N GLY A 186 16.77 6.21 -11.43
CA GLY A 186 15.74 6.13 -12.45
C GLY A 186 15.70 4.77 -13.16
N LEU A 187 16.87 4.17 -13.40
CA LEU A 187 16.96 2.85 -14.02
C LEU A 187 16.25 1.76 -13.21
N GLY A 188 16.24 1.89 -11.88
CA GLY A 188 15.55 0.95 -10.98
C GLY A 188 14.07 0.76 -11.28
N PHE A 189 13.39 1.76 -11.86
CA PHE A 189 11.97 1.65 -12.23
C PHE A 189 11.71 0.63 -13.35
N TYR A 190 12.70 0.34 -14.19
CA TYR A 190 12.52 -0.51 -15.36
C TYR A 190 13.23 -1.87 -15.22
N ILE A 191 13.67 -2.19 -13.99
CA ILE A 191 14.15 -3.51 -13.61
C ILE A 191 12.98 -4.27 -12.99
N PHE A 192 12.50 -5.27 -13.71
CA PHE A 192 11.46 -6.17 -13.24
C PHE A 192 12.10 -7.41 -12.60
N PRO A 193 11.48 -8.00 -11.55
CA PRO A 193 11.88 -9.32 -11.11
C PRO A 193 11.79 -10.25 -12.32
N ALA A 194 12.92 -10.80 -12.73
CA ALA A 194 12.95 -11.74 -13.84
C ALA A 194 11.98 -12.86 -13.51
N SER A 195 10.93 -13.00 -14.33
CA SER A 195 10.11 -14.20 -14.28
C SER A 195 11.06 -15.38 -14.49
N ILE A 196 11.18 -16.23 -13.46
CA ILE A 196 11.79 -17.55 -13.61
C ILE A 196 10.78 -18.39 -14.40
N THR A 197 10.41 -17.96 -15.61
CA THR A 197 9.68 -18.78 -16.56
C THR A 197 10.71 -19.66 -17.24
N PRO A 198 10.66 -20.99 -17.04
CA PRO A 198 11.45 -21.92 -17.84
C PRO A 198 11.26 -21.63 -19.33
N VAL A 199 12.31 -21.86 -20.12
CA VAL A 199 12.23 -21.80 -21.59
C VAL A 199 11.07 -22.69 -22.05
N GLY A 200 10.00 -22.10 -22.60
CA GLY A 200 8.82 -22.82 -23.10
C GLY A 200 7.47 -22.48 -22.46
N VAL A 201 7.41 -21.63 -21.42
CA VAL A 201 6.12 -21.16 -20.86
C VAL A 201 5.52 -20.05 -21.72
N ALA A 202 4.20 -20.08 -21.90
CA ALA A 202 3.46 -19.25 -22.86
C ALA A 202 3.35 -17.76 -22.46
N ASP A 203 3.32 -17.44 -21.16
CA ASP A 203 3.15 -16.06 -20.69
C ASP A 203 4.46 -15.48 -20.16
N LYS A 204 5.16 -14.72 -21.00
CA LYS A 204 6.39 -13.98 -20.65
C LYS A 204 6.12 -12.67 -19.91
N THR A 205 4.86 -12.33 -19.65
CA THR A 205 4.45 -11.05 -19.05
C THR A 205 4.08 -11.17 -17.57
N ALA A 206 4.00 -12.40 -17.04
CA ALA A 206 3.77 -12.64 -15.62
C ALA A 206 4.93 -12.10 -14.76
N ILE A 207 4.59 -11.42 -13.67
CA ILE A 207 5.56 -10.82 -12.74
C ILE A 207 5.56 -11.63 -11.44
N VAL A 208 6.75 -12.03 -10.98
CA VAL A 208 6.91 -12.76 -9.72
C VAL A 208 6.32 -11.95 -8.56
N ASN A 209 5.60 -12.63 -7.64
CA ASN A 209 4.93 -12.02 -6.49
C ASN A 209 3.79 -11.05 -6.83
N MET A 210 3.26 -11.10 -8.06
CA MET A 210 2.03 -10.39 -8.43
C MET A 210 0.93 -11.39 -8.81
N PRO A 211 -0.35 -11.03 -8.67
CA PRO A 211 -1.43 -11.91 -9.04
C PRO A 211 -1.42 -12.30 -10.53
N ASP A 212 -2.01 -13.45 -10.85
CA ASP A 212 -2.23 -13.84 -12.23
C ASP A 212 -3.03 -12.75 -12.98
N GLY A 213 -2.64 -12.45 -14.22
CA GLY A 213 -3.27 -11.40 -15.04
C GLY A 213 -2.68 -10.00 -14.83
N PHE A 214 -1.88 -9.77 -13.78
CA PHE A 214 -1.19 -8.49 -13.60
C PHE A 214 -0.18 -8.28 -14.71
N LYS A 215 -0.31 -7.15 -15.40
CA LYS A 215 0.58 -6.78 -16.50
C LYS A 215 1.04 -5.33 -16.37
N PRO A 216 2.29 -5.04 -16.77
CA PRO A 216 2.69 -3.66 -16.99
C PRO A 216 1.79 -3.06 -18.10
N PRO A 217 1.34 -1.82 -17.97
CA PRO A 217 0.63 -1.14 -19.04
C PRO A 217 1.55 -0.84 -20.21
N VAL A 218 0.94 -0.68 -21.38
CA VAL A 218 1.64 -0.50 -22.66
C VAL A 218 2.46 0.80 -22.70
N TYR A 219 2.03 1.84 -21.98
CA TYR A 219 2.74 3.11 -21.83
C TYR A 219 3.05 3.36 -20.36
N GLY A 220 4.31 3.71 -20.07
CA GLY A 220 4.94 3.62 -18.75
C GLY A 220 4.12 4.17 -17.58
N THR A 221 4.04 3.39 -16.51
CA THR A 221 3.36 3.76 -15.24
C THR A 221 4.30 3.79 -14.05
N ALA A 222 5.61 3.85 -14.33
CA ALA A 222 6.58 4.25 -13.34
C ALA A 222 6.23 5.66 -12.85
N ARG A 223 5.95 5.77 -11.55
CA ARG A 223 5.73 7.05 -10.88
C ARG A 223 6.79 7.23 -9.78
N PRO A 224 7.40 8.41 -9.65
CA PRO A 224 8.35 8.66 -8.57
C PRO A 224 7.69 8.35 -7.23
N HIS A 225 8.47 7.82 -6.31
CA HIS A 225 8.07 7.38 -4.97
C HIS A 225 7.05 6.23 -4.94
N VAL A 226 6.62 5.68 -6.08
CA VAL A 226 5.65 4.58 -6.12
C VAL A 226 6.27 3.34 -6.74
N GLY A 227 7.07 3.48 -7.78
CA GLY A 227 7.62 2.36 -8.56
C GLY A 227 6.88 2.16 -9.87
N PHE A 228 7.22 1.10 -10.59
CA PHE A 228 6.55 0.70 -11.82
C PHE A 228 5.32 -0.14 -11.51
N ARG A 229 4.13 0.40 -11.82
CA ARG A 229 2.84 -0.21 -11.48
C ARG A 229 2.39 -1.25 -12.49
N ALA A 230 1.83 -2.34 -11.98
CA ALA A 230 1.11 -3.36 -12.72
C ALA A 230 -0.22 -3.68 -12.01
N TRP A 231 -1.22 -4.04 -12.80
CA TRP A 231 -2.54 -4.46 -12.35
C TRP A 231 -3.19 -5.36 -13.41
N ASP A 232 -4.31 -5.98 -13.07
CA ASP A 232 -5.14 -6.69 -14.04
C ASP A 232 -5.94 -5.69 -14.88
N GLN A 233 -5.43 -5.40 -16.07
CA GLN A 233 -6.05 -4.48 -17.01
C GLN A 233 -7.41 -5.01 -17.54
N THR A 234 -7.68 -6.31 -17.44
CA THR A 234 -8.95 -6.90 -17.89
C THR A 234 -10.10 -6.62 -16.92
N MET A 235 -9.76 -6.31 -15.66
CA MET A 235 -10.70 -5.96 -14.60
C MET A 235 -10.93 -4.44 -14.48
N THR A 236 -10.35 -3.64 -15.39
CA THR A 236 -10.55 -2.19 -15.38
C THR A 236 -11.97 -1.88 -15.85
N PRO A 237 -12.80 -1.19 -15.05
CA PRO A 237 -14.17 -0.88 -15.44
C PRO A 237 -14.21 0.04 -16.67
N PHE A 238 -15.29 0.01 -17.46
CA PHE A 238 -15.40 0.91 -18.61
C PHE A 238 -15.77 2.34 -18.22
N ALA A 239 -16.48 2.48 -17.11
CA ALA A 239 -16.93 3.74 -16.55
C ALA A 239 -17.06 3.63 -15.02
N PRO A 240 -17.05 4.75 -14.29
CA PRO A 240 -17.13 4.77 -12.82
C PRO A 240 -18.33 4.06 -12.21
N ASP A 241 -19.48 4.03 -12.87
CA ASP A 241 -20.68 3.31 -12.41
C ASP A 241 -20.57 1.80 -12.52
N GLN A 242 -19.61 1.30 -13.29
CA GLN A 242 -19.31 -0.12 -13.45
C GLN A 242 -18.24 -0.61 -12.47
N TRP A 243 -17.63 0.28 -11.70
CA TRP A 243 -16.62 -0.09 -10.71
C TRP A 243 -17.27 -0.78 -9.51
N LYS A 244 -17.34 -2.12 -9.58
CA LYS A 244 -17.94 -2.97 -8.54
C LYS A 244 -16.91 -3.69 -7.68
N ASP A 245 -15.75 -4.00 -8.25
CA ASP A 245 -14.70 -4.74 -7.58
C ASP A 245 -13.77 -3.84 -6.77
N LEU A 246 -12.86 -4.47 -6.02
CA LEU A 246 -11.82 -3.80 -5.27
C LEU A 246 -10.46 -4.10 -5.95
N PRO A 247 -10.10 -3.37 -7.01
CA PRO A 247 -8.87 -3.64 -7.74
C PRO A 247 -7.67 -3.32 -6.87
N ALA A 248 -6.57 -4.03 -7.11
CA ALA A 248 -5.29 -3.75 -6.51
C ALA A 248 -4.27 -3.45 -7.59
N PHE A 249 -3.42 -2.48 -7.30
CA PHE A 249 -2.24 -2.16 -8.07
C PHE A 249 -1.05 -2.63 -7.24
N MET A 250 -0.04 -3.16 -7.91
CA MET A 250 1.23 -3.50 -7.28
C MET A 250 2.34 -2.81 -8.02
N SER A 251 3.41 -2.42 -7.33
CA SER A 251 4.56 -1.79 -7.99
C SER A 251 5.87 -2.50 -7.69
N THR A 252 6.81 -2.34 -8.61
CA THR A 252 8.18 -2.82 -8.46
C THR A 252 9.18 -1.67 -8.49
N TYR A 253 10.34 -1.89 -7.88
CA TYR A 253 11.52 -1.05 -8.00
C TYR A 253 12.77 -1.90 -7.80
N ALA A 254 13.77 -1.70 -8.67
CA ALA A 254 15.04 -2.43 -8.66
C ALA A 254 14.90 -3.96 -8.65
N GLY A 255 13.85 -4.48 -9.32
CA GLY A 255 13.57 -5.91 -9.37
C GLY A 255 12.80 -6.48 -8.18
N ASP A 256 12.47 -5.68 -7.18
CA ASP A 256 11.71 -6.12 -6.00
C ASP A 256 10.30 -5.52 -5.97
N LEU A 257 9.38 -6.18 -5.27
CA LEU A 257 8.05 -5.64 -5.00
C LEU A 257 8.15 -4.48 -4.00
N ALA A 258 7.71 -3.30 -4.41
CA ALA A 258 7.79 -2.08 -3.62
C ALA A 258 6.47 -1.75 -2.90
N MET A 259 5.32 -2.00 -3.53
CA MET A 259 4.01 -1.58 -3.01
C MET A 259 2.89 -2.57 -3.35
N PHE A 260 1.92 -2.67 -2.45
CA PHE A 260 0.58 -3.22 -2.67
C PHE A 260 -0.47 -2.12 -2.41
N GLN A 261 -1.39 -1.88 -3.35
CA GLN A 261 -2.27 -0.71 -3.32
C GLN A 261 -3.69 -1.05 -3.81
N PRO A 262 -4.61 -1.47 -2.92
CA PRO A 262 -6.03 -1.51 -3.21
C PRO A 262 -6.60 -0.10 -3.45
N HIS A 263 -7.50 0.01 -4.42
CA HIS A 263 -8.21 1.25 -4.75
C HIS A 263 -9.68 1.10 -4.39
N VAL A 264 -10.26 2.15 -3.80
CA VAL A 264 -11.65 2.19 -3.34
C VAL A 264 -12.32 3.41 -3.91
N SER A 265 -13.34 3.22 -4.75
CA SER A 265 -14.17 4.35 -5.17
C SER A 265 -14.90 4.94 -3.97
N TYR A 266 -14.99 6.26 -3.90
CA TYR A 266 -15.80 6.95 -2.90
C TYR A 266 -17.25 6.45 -2.89
N ARG A 267 -17.78 6.03 -4.04
CA ARG A 267 -19.12 5.44 -4.16
C ARG A 267 -19.27 4.12 -3.39
N GLN A 268 -18.18 3.38 -3.17
CA GLN A 268 -18.18 2.15 -2.36
C GLN A 268 -18.18 2.45 -0.86
N VAL A 269 -17.79 3.67 -0.46
CA VAL A 269 -17.60 4.08 0.93
C VAL A 269 -18.37 5.33 1.34
N SER A 270 -19.50 5.57 0.68
CA SER A 270 -20.40 6.70 0.96
C SER A 270 -21.86 6.34 0.70
N GLY A 271 -22.77 7.20 1.14
CA GLY A 271 -24.21 7.11 0.90
C GLY A 271 -25.00 6.50 2.06
N ASP A 272 -26.31 6.33 1.87
CA ASP A 272 -27.22 6.01 2.99
C ASP A 272 -27.23 4.51 3.38
N THR A 273 -26.48 3.67 2.67
CA THR A 273 -26.51 2.21 2.84
C THR A 273 -25.12 1.66 3.10
N SER A 274 -25.03 0.71 4.05
CA SER A 274 -23.80 -0.04 4.28
C SER A 274 -23.44 -0.88 3.06
N LYS A 275 -22.16 -0.92 2.74
CA LYS A 275 -21.63 -1.58 1.53
C LYS A 275 -20.43 -2.44 1.90
N PHE A 276 -20.32 -3.61 1.29
CA PHE A 276 -19.20 -4.52 1.48
C PHE A 276 -18.65 -4.97 0.13
N THR A 277 -17.35 -4.83 -0.06
CA THR A 277 -16.63 -5.32 -1.23
C THR A 277 -15.38 -6.06 -0.78
N ALA A 278 -15.08 -7.20 -1.38
CA ALA A 278 -13.91 -8.00 -1.05
C ALA A 278 -13.26 -8.55 -2.31
N ASN A 279 -11.96 -8.82 -2.21
CA ASN A 279 -11.19 -9.45 -3.25
C ASN A 279 -10.17 -10.42 -2.63
N ALA A 280 -9.76 -11.41 -3.42
CA ALA A 280 -8.76 -12.40 -3.04
C ALA A 280 -7.74 -12.54 -4.17
N GLN A 281 -6.49 -12.78 -3.81
CA GLN A 281 -5.38 -12.82 -4.77
C GLN A 281 -4.70 -14.18 -4.77
N ARG A 282 -4.18 -14.55 -5.94
CA ARG A 282 -3.30 -15.71 -6.11
C ARG A 282 -2.07 -15.26 -6.86
N TYR A 283 -0.92 -15.37 -6.20
CA TYR A 283 0.34 -14.82 -6.69
C TYR A 283 1.07 -15.80 -7.61
N HIS A 284 1.60 -15.26 -8.71
CA HIS A 284 2.47 -15.98 -9.62
C HIS A 284 3.86 -16.17 -9.01
N SER A 285 4.35 -17.41 -8.99
CA SER A 285 5.69 -17.78 -8.50
C SER A 285 6.05 -17.17 -7.14
N GLU A 286 5.12 -17.24 -6.18
CA GLU A 286 5.22 -16.58 -4.88
C GLU A 286 6.51 -16.93 -4.11
N THR A 287 7.39 -15.94 -3.95
CA THR A 287 8.56 -15.99 -3.04
C THR A 287 8.32 -15.17 -1.76
N LEU A 288 7.40 -14.20 -1.80
CA LEU A 288 7.03 -13.34 -0.68
C LEU A 288 5.76 -13.86 0.00
N ARG A 289 5.93 -14.81 0.93
CA ARG A 289 4.80 -15.49 1.60
C ARG A 289 3.88 -14.60 2.45
N SER A 290 4.31 -13.38 2.76
CA SER A 290 3.57 -12.47 3.64
C SER A 290 2.64 -11.51 2.90
N LEU A 291 2.50 -11.67 1.59
CA LEU A 291 1.57 -10.86 0.82
C LEU A 291 0.11 -11.16 1.21
N PRO A 292 -0.80 -10.19 1.04
CA PRO A 292 -2.19 -10.38 1.37
C PRO A 292 -2.86 -11.44 0.50
N ASP A 293 -3.45 -12.45 1.10
CA ASP A 293 -4.28 -13.44 0.40
C ASP A 293 -5.66 -12.86 0.05
N SER A 294 -6.19 -11.98 0.91
CA SER A 294 -7.47 -11.29 0.69
C SER A 294 -7.52 -9.93 1.36
N PHE A 295 -8.40 -9.08 0.85
CA PHE A 295 -8.67 -7.76 1.40
C PHE A 295 -10.11 -7.35 1.12
N SER A 296 -10.66 -6.50 1.98
CA SER A 296 -12.04 -6.07 1.90
C SER A 296 -12.23 -4.67 2.45
N VAL A 297 -13.29 -4.02 1.98
CA VAL A 297 -13.76 -2.73 2.48
C VAL A 297 -15.22 -2.87 2.86
N HIS A 298 -15.54 -2.41 4.07
CA HIS A 298 -16.88 -2.30 4.58
C HIS A 298 -17.16 -0.85 4.98
N TYR A 299 -18.21 -0.26 4.42
CA TYR A 299 -18.72 1.03 4.84
C TYR A 299 -19.96 0.84 5.71
N ASP A 300 -19.93 1.42 6.91
CA ASP A 300 -21.06 1.46 7.83
C ASP A 300 -21.76 2.81 7.74
N SER A 301 -22.89 2.86 7.02
CA SER A 301 -23.62 4.12 6.81
C SER A 301 -24.24 4.69 8.09
N LYS A 302 -24.41 3.89 9.15
CA LYS A 302 -24.97 4.37 10.42
C LYS A 302 -24.00 5.30 11.14
N ASN A 303 -22.70 4.96 11.08
CA ASN A 303 -21.65 5.67 11.80
C ASN A 303 -20.73 6.47 10.87
N GLY A 304 -20.89 6.34 9.54
CA GLY A 304 -19.99 6.97 8.57
C GLY A 304 -18.59 6.36 8.53
N LEU A 305 -18.43 5.14 9.04
CA LEU A 305 -17.13 4.49 9.22
C LEU A 305 -16.74 3.63 8.04
N ILE A 306 -15.48 3.72 7.65
CA ILE A 306 -14.86 2.91 6.61
C ILE A 306 -13.91 1.93 7.28
N HIS A 307 -14.15 0.63 7.08
CA HIS A 307 -13.34 -0.46 7.59
C HIS A 307 -12.62 -1.16 6.44
N TYR A 308 -11.31 -1.03 6.36
CA TYR A 308 -10.47 -1.82 5.48
C TYR A 308 -9.86 -2.99 6.26
N ARG A 309 -9.91 -4.19 5.69
CA ARG A 309 -9.35 -5.41 6.29
C ARG A 309 -8.48 -6.13 5.29
N MET A 310 -7.36 -6.67 5.74
CA MET A 310 -6.38 -7.38 4.94
C MET A 310 -5.88 -8.61 5.69
N VAL A 311 -5.87 -9.76 5.03
CA VAL A 311 -5.49 -11.04 5.62
C VAL A 311 -4.40 -11.68 4.78
N GLY A 312 -3.40 -12.28 5.43
CA GLY A 312 -2.35 -13.04 4.75
C GLY A 312 -1.56 -13.91 5.73
N LYS A 313 -0.57 -14.66 5.24
CA LYS A 313 0.31 -15.43 6.12
C LYS A 313 1.31 -14.51 6.81
N SER A 314 1.51 -14.72 8.10
CA SER A 314 2.46 -13.98 8.90
C SER A 314 3.85 -14.61 8.85
N GLN A 315 4.90 -13.77 8.82
CA GLN A 315 6.27 -14.24 9.05
C GLN A 315 6.54 -14.52 10.54
N LEU A 316 5.74 -13.93 11.45
CA LEU A 316 5.77 -14.20 12.90
C LEU A 316 4.51 -14.94 13.32
N CYS A 317 4.64 -16.17 13.84
CA CYS A 317 3.52 -16.84 14.49
C CYS A 317 3.16 -16.16 15.82
N LYS A 318 1.93 -16.42 16.31
CA LYS A 318 1.27 -15.71 17.42
C LYS A 318 2.17 -15.40 18.62
N GLU A 319 2.86 -16.36 19.20
CA GLU A 319 3.71 -16.14 20.38
C GLU A 319 4.82 -15.08 20.13
N LYS A 320 5.52 -15.20 19.00
CA LYS A 320 6.57 -14.24 18.61
C LYS A 320 5.98 -12.88 18.25
N PHE A 321 4.81 -12.88 17.63
CA PHE A 321 4.06 -11.67 17.31
C PHE A 321 3.68 -10.90 18.58
N GLU A 322 3.02 -11.55 19.54
CA GLU A 322 2.59 -10.92 20.80
C GLU A 322 3.78 -10.40 21.61
N SER A 323 4.89 -11.15 21.64
CA SER A 323 6.13 -10.70 22.28
C SER A 323 6.70 -9.44 21.60
N ALA A 324 6.75 -9.42 20.26
CA ALA A 324 7.25 -8.27 19.51
C ALA A 324 6.33 -7.04 19.63
N LYS A 325 5.01 -7.26 19.66
CA LYS A 325 3.99 -6.22 19.85
C LYS A 325 4.05 -5.61 21.25
N ALA A 326 4.14 -6.44 22.30
CA ALA A 326 4.30 -5.97 23.67
C ALA A 326 5.60 -5.17 23.86
N ALA A 327 6.70 -5.61 23.25
CA ALA A 327 7.98 -4.88 23.27
C ALA A 327 7.91 -3.52 22.55
N ALA A 328 6.96 -3.35 21.63
CA ALA A 328 6.73 -2.10 20.90
C ALA A 328 5.68 -1.19 21.56
N GLY A 329 5.09 -1.57 22.70
CA GLY A 329 4.08 -0.78 23.41
C GLY A 329 2.62 -1.10 23.05
N GLY A 330 2.36 -2.14 22.26
CA GLY A 330 1.00 -2.57 21.88
C GLY A 330 0.51 -2.04 20.54
N ASP A 331 -0.80 -2.18 20.29
CA ASP A 331 -1.48 -1.51 19.17
C ASP A 331 -1.62 -0.01 19.46
N PRO A 332 -1.68 0.84 18.43
CA PRO A 332 -2.20 2.18 18.62
C PRO A 332 -3.67 2.11 19.10
N VAL A 333 -4.05 3.06 19.95
CA VAL A 333 -5.42 3.15 20.47
C VAL A 333 -6.33 3.68 19.36
N PHE A 334 -7.42 2.98 19.05
CA PHE A 334 -8.42 3.50 18.12
C PHE A 334 -8.94 4.85 18.62
N PRO A 335 -9.10 5.85 17.73
CA PRO A 335 -9.75 7.09 18.10
C PRO A 335 -11.13 6.81 18.72
N ASN A 336 -11.45 7.52 19.79
CA ASN A 336 -12.82 7.50 20.29
C ASN A 336 -13.69 8.28 19.30
N TYR A 337 -14.37 7.56 18.40
CA TYR A 337 -15.22 8.17 17.39
C TYR A 337 -16.39 8.98 17.99
N ASN A 338 -16.77 8.70 19.24
CA ASN A 338 -17.81 9.40 19.99
C ASN A 338 -17.31 10.62 20.80
N ASP A 339 -16.04 11.01 20.69
CA ASP A 339 -15.51 12.17 21.42
C ASP A 339 -15.86 13.50 20.72
N TYR A 340 -16.95 14.13 21.18
CA TYR A 340 -17.44 15.42 20.68
C TYR A 340 -16.45 16.58 20.87
N ALA A 341 -15.53 16.51 21.85
CA ALA A 341 -14.57 17.59 22.10
C ALA A 341 -13.53 17.71 20.98
N PHE A 342 -13.17 16.57 20.37
CA PHE A 342 -12.29 16.53 19.21
C PHE A 342 -12.95 17.13 17.96
N GLN A 343 -14.24 16.82 17.73
CA GLN A 343 -15.01 17.32 16.57
C GLN A 343 -15.11 18.85 16.55
N LYS A 344 -15.25 19.48 17.73
CA LYS A 344 -15.37 20.93 17.85
C LYS A 344 -14.07 21.68 17.55
N ASN A 345 -12.92 21.12 17.93
CA ASN A 345 -11.62 21.78 17.74
C ASN A 345 -11.17 21.81 16.27
N PHE A 346 -11.54 20.81 15.46
CA PHE A 346 -11.16 20.76 14.04
C PHE A 346 -11.98 21.74 13.18
N THR A 347 -13.27 21.90 13.50
CA THR A 347 -14.17 22.81 12.77
C THR A 347 -13.95 24.28 13.11
N GLU A 348 -13.51 24.59 14.34
CA GLU A 348 -13.34 25.98 14.78
C GLU A 348 -11.90 26.53 14.58
N ASN A 349 -10.86 25.68 14.47
CA ASN A 349 -9.46 26.15 14.49
C ASN A 349 -8.57 25.72 13.30
N GLY A 350 -9.11 25.18 12.21
CA GLY A 350 -8.33 25.01 10.97
C GLY A 350 -7.05 24.17 11.10
N GLY A 351 -7.06 23.11 11.92
CA GLY A 351 -6.06 22.04 11.87
C GLY A 351 -4.66 22.36 12.41
N GLU A 352 -4.46 23.39 13.25
CA GLU A 352 -3.15 23.59 13.89
C GLU A 352 -2.99 22.77 15.18
N GLY A 353 -2.33 21.61 15.04
CA GLY A 353 -1.40 21.04 16.02
C GLY A 353 -1.97 20.48 17.33
N PHE A 354 -2.35 19.20 17.33
CA PHE A 354 -2.49 18.44 18.58
C PHE A 354 -1.11 17.96 19.05
N THR A 355 -0.62 18.48 20.18
CA THR A 355 0.53 17.89 20.88
C THR A 355 0.02 16.76 21.77
N GLN A 356 0.35 15.52 21.39
CA GLN A 356 0.01 14.31 22.13
C GLN A 356 0.74 14.32 23.47
N THR A 357 0.08 14.79 24.53
CA THR A 357 0.57 14.67 25.91
C THR A 357 0.15 13.31 26.44
N GLY A 358 1.14 12.44 26.65
CA GLY A 358 0.93 11.07 27.10
C GLY A 358 0.21 11.01 28.45
N GLY A 359 -0.96 10.38 28.45
CA GLY A 359 -1.70 9.99 29.64
C GLY A 359 -1.96 8.50 29.62
N GLY A 360 -1.28 7.75 30.51
CA GLY A 360 -1.53 6.33 30.71
C GLY A 360 -2.95 6.11 31.25
N GLY A 361 -3.81 5.53 30.43
CA GLY A 361 -5.16 5.12 30.78
C GLY A 361 -5.33 3.62 30.58
N SER A 362 -5.80 2.93 31.62
CA SER A 362 -6.02 1.48 31.65
C SER A 362 -6.99 1.02 30.55
N SER A 363 -6.59 0.00 29.81
CA SER A 363 -7.39 -0.70 28.80
C SER A 363 -8.64 -1.34 29.41
N SER A 364 -9.82 -0.86 29.05
CA SER A 364 -11.07 -1.64 29.13
C SER A 364 -11.31 -2.30 27.76
N ALA A 365 -11.18 -3.63 27.73
CA ALA A 365 -11.52 -4.43 26.56
C ALA A 365 -13.04 -4.41 26.34
N PHE A 366 -13.49 -3.76 25.28
CA PHE A 366 -14.84 -3.93 24.76
C PHE A 366 -14.82 -5.04 23.70
N ALA A 367 -15.29 -6.22 24.10
CA ALA A 367 -15.54 -7.34 23.20
C ALA A 367 -16.76 -7.02 22.32
N TRP A 368 -16.55 -6.97 21.01
CA TRP A 368 -17.63 -7.06 20.03
C TRP A 368 -17.73 -8.50 19.55
N ASP A 369 -18.60 -9.27 20.19
CA ASP A 369 -19.13 -10.51 19.62
C ASP A 369 -20.16 -10.15 18.55
N ASN A 370 -19.85 -10.42 17.28
CA ASN A 370 -20.85 -10.72 16.26
C ASN A 370 -20.21 -11.59 15.18
N HIS A 371 -20.43 -12.90 15.32
CA HIS A 371 -20.07 -13.93 14.38
C HIS A 371 -20.82 -13.75 13.05
N ILE A 372 -20.12 -13.34 11.99
CA ILE A 372 -20.48 -13.71 10.62
C ILE A 372 -19.75 -15.01 10.30
N LEU A 373 -20.44 -16.13 10.52
CA LEU A 373 -20.01 -17.46 10.13
C LEU A 373 -20.23 -17.62 8.62
N LEU A 374 -19.19 -17.34 7.81
CA LEU A 374 -19.16 -17.74 6.41
C LEU A 374 -18.65 -19.18 6.32
N THR A 375 -19.55 -20.12 6.04
CA THR A 375 -19.21 -21.54 5.86
C THR A 375 -18.60 -21.74 4.47
N LEU A 376 -17.28 -21.88 4.38
CA LEU A 376 -16.58 -22.31 3.17
C LEU A 376 -16.53 -23.84 3.11
N GLY A 377 -17.41 -24.44 2.32
CA GLY A 377 -17.39 -25.86 1.99
C GLY A 377 -16.30 -26.17 0.96
N ILE A 378 -15.22 -26.82 1.40
CA ILE A 378 -14.18 -27.37 0.51
C ILE A 378 -14.53 -28.82 0.20
N THR A 379 -15.03 -29.09 -1.00
CA THR A 379 -15.16 -30.45 -1.54
C THR A 379 -13.80 -30.91 -2.05
N THR A 380 -13.20 -31.86 -1.33
CA THR A 380 -11.94 -32.51 -1.73
C THR A 380 -12.29 -33.69 -2.64
N THR A 381 -11.96 -33.59 -3.94
CA THR A 381 -12.06 -34.72 -4.86
C THR A 381 -10.70 -35.40 -4.95
N CYS A 382 -10.55 -36.55 -4.30
CA CYS A 382 -9.39 -37.42 -4.45
C CYS A 382 -9.49 -38.18 -5.78
N ILE A 383 -8.51 -38.00 -6.68
CA ILE A 383 -8.27 -38.93 -7.79
C ILE A 383 -7.18 -39.90 -7.34
N VAL A 384 -7.59 -41.13 -7.07
CA VAL A 384 -6.73 -42.32 -7.00
C VAL A 384 -6.73 -42.92 -8.41
N LEU A 385 -5.56 -42.97 -9.07
CA LEU A 385 -5.37 -43.83 -10.24
C LEU A 385 -4.34 -44.88 -9.90
N LEU A 386 -4.88 -46.08 -9.64
CA LEU A 386 -4.19 -47.34 -9.44
C LEU A 386 -3.45 -47.76 -10.72
N THR A 387 -2.23 -48.23 -10.50
CA THR A 387 -1.47 -49.10 -11.40
C THR A 387 -2.09 -50.50 -11.46
N THR A 388 -2.18 -51.09 -12.65
CA THR A 388 -2.23 -52.55 -12.94
C THR A 388 -2.02 -52.69 -14.46
N VAL A 389 -0.83 -53.08 -14.92
CA VAL A 389 -0.45 -54.45 -15.31
C VAL A 389 -1.53 -55.15 -16.16
N LEU A 390 -1.38 -55.05 -17.47
CA LEU A 390 -1.27 -56.18 -18.41
C LEU A 390 -0.48 -55.72 -19.65
#